data_AF-A0AA90V299-F1
#
_entry.id   AF-A0AA90V299-F1
#
_cell.length_a   1.000
_cell.length_b   1.000
_cell.length_c   1.000
_cell.angle_alpha   90.00
_cell.angle_beta   90.00
_cell.angle_gamma   90.00
#
_symmetry.space_group_name_H-M   'P 1'
#
loop_
_entity.id
_entity.type
_entity.pdbx_description
1 polymer ?
#
loop_
_entity_poly.entity_id
_entity_poly.type
_entity_poly.pdbx_seq_one_letter_code
_entity_poly.pdbx_strand_id
1 'polypeptide(L)'
;MNTRQICAYFDGYWSEWLSLGDDVIFSGSYSSFVIYQQNEGPWDYFFKVSLDEFKSPDKKSKKKHIKSGEWYEYTGKVEFYISDDYSDIYEIFKKSKRAAFITKKAMGERPVKRIVRNATIRVKPYKRKPQVYNIFFDKVGVGINFGKWQFL
;
A
#
# COMPACT_ATOMS: atom_id res chain seq x y z
N MET A 1 -19.85 7.91 -1.59
CA MET A 1 -18.95 7.55 -0.47
C MET A 1 -17.52 7.60 -0.97
N ASN A 2 -16.61 8.33 -0.32
CA ASN A 2 -15.20 8.47 -0.72
C ASN A 2 -14.33 7.68 0.25
N THR A 3 -14.50 6.36 0.23
CA THR A 3 -13.89 5.46 1.21
C THR A 3 -12.46 5.12 0.78
N ARG A 4 -11.57 4.96 1.76
CA ARG A 4 -10.23 4.40 1.52
C ARG A 4 -10.41 2.94 1.13
N GLN A 5 -9.64 2.45 0.17
CA GLN A 5 -9.77 1.07 -0.31
C GLN A 5 -8.42 0.39 -0.48
N ILE A 6 -8.42 -0.93 -0.36
CA ILE A 6 -7.26 -1.78 -0.60
C ILE A 6 -7.66 -3.01 -1.43
N CYS A 7 -6.76 -3.49 -2.28
CA CYS A 7 -6.89 -4.78 -2.96
C CYS A 7 -5.52 -5.47 -3.07
N ALA A 8 -5.53 -6.78 -3.30
CA ALA A 8 -4.33 -7.57 -3.56
C ALA A 8 -4.20 -7.92 -5.04
N TYR A 9 -2.97 -8.14 -5.47
CA TYR A 9 -2.63 -8.77 -6.74
C TYR A 9 -1.83 -10.04 -6.45
N PHE A 10 -2.24 -11.16 -7.02
CA PHE A 10 -1.54 -12.44 -6.98
C PHE A 10 -2.01 -13.31 -8.15
N ASP A 11 -1.16 -14.23 -8.62
CA ASP A 11 -1.45 -15.14 -9.74
C ASP A 11 -1.92 -14.44 -11.04
N GLY A 12 -1.53 -13.19 -11.27
CA GLY A 12 -1.92 -12.45 -12.46
C GLY A 12 -3.19 -11.60 -12.32
N TYR A 13 -3.90 -11.68 -11.19
CA TYR A 13 -5.22 -11.06 -11.02
C TYR A 13 -5.27 -10.12 -9.83
N TRP A 14 -6.04 -9.05 -9.97
CA TRP A 14 -6.42 -8.18 -8.86
C TRP A 14 -7.66 -8.73 -8.16
N SER A 15 -7.65 -8.74 -6.82
CA SER A 15 -8.85 -8.93 -6.02
C SER A 15 -9.78 -7.71 -6.16
N GLU A 16 -11.01 -7.85 -5.67
CA GLU A 16 -11.90 -6.70 -5.50
C GLU A 16 -11.30 -5.64 -4.57
N TRP A 17 -11.76 -4.40 -4.74
CA TRP A 17 -11.46 -3.31 -3.84
C TRP A 17 -12.28 -3.42 -2.57
N LEU A 18 -11.61 -3.62 -1.44
CA LEU A 18 -12.24 -3.63 -0.14
C LEU A 18 -12.20 -2.24 0.46
N SER A 19 -13.35 -1.73 0.89
CA SER A 19 -13.45 -0.51 1.69
C SER A 19 -12.80 -0.74 3.06
N LEU A 20 -11.88 0.13 3.42
CA LEU A 20 -11.26 0.15 4.74
C LEU A 20 -12.16 0.92 5.71
N GLY A 21 -12.33 0.36 6.91
CA GLY A 21 -13.05 1.00 8.00
C GLY A 21 -12.30 2.22 8.55
N ASP A 22 -12.97 2.94 9.45
CA ASP A 22 -12.39 4.10 10.12
C ASP A 22 -11.29 3.70 11.14
N ASP A 23 -11.24 2.42 11.49
CA ASP A 23 -10.23 1.79 12.33
C ASP A 23 -8.88 1.59 11.65
N VAL A 24 -8.76 1.86 10.34
CA VAL A 24 -7.50 1.83 9.60
C VAL A 24 -7.02 3.24 9.29
N ILE A 25 -5.81 3.58 9.72
CA ILE A 25 -5.24 4.92 9.59
C ILE A 25 -4.07 4.92 8.62
N PHE A 26 -4.00 5.96 7.80
CA PHE A 26 -2.87 6.25 6.92
C PHE A 26 -2.16 7.50 7.42
N SER A 27 -0.85 7.40 7.70
CA SER A 27 -0.03 8.52 8.15
C SER A 27 1.29 8.60 7.38
N GLY A 28 1.83 9.82 7.23
CA GLY A 28 3.05 10.08 6.47
C GLY A 28 2.83 11.08 5.33
N SER A 29 3.42 10.81 4.17
CA SER A 29 3.38 11.66 2.98
C SER A 29 3.12 10.82 1.71
N TYR A 30 2.97 11.48 0.56
CA TYR A 30 2.80 10.81 -0.73
C TYR A 30 4.03 10.00 -1.19
N SER A 31 5.20 10.24 -0.58
CA SER A 31 6.44 9.51 -0.87
C SER A 31 6.81 8.49 0.20
N SER A 32 6.26 8.59 1.41
CA SER A 32 6.50 7.62 2.47
C SER A 32 5.36 7.62 3.47
N PHE A 33 4.64 6.50 3.58
CA PHE A 33 3.49 6.39 4.46
C PHE A 33 3.40 5.02 5.14
N VAL A 34 2.70 4.99 6.25
CA VAL A 34 2.39 3.80 7.05
C VAL A 34 0.88 3.61 7.16
N ILE A 35 0.47 2.35 7.29
CA ILE A 35 -0.90 1.93 7.57
C ILE A 35 -0.92 1.15 8.88
N TYR A 36 -1.79 1.56 9.80
CA TYR A 36 -1.87 1.03 11.16
C TYR A 36 -3.31 1.07 11.69
N GLN A 37 -3.60 0.40 12.81
CA GLN A 37 -4.93 0.47 13.42
C GLN A 37 -5.12 1.75 14.26
N GLN A 38 -6.33 2.29 14.33
CA GLN A 38 -6.64 3.56 15.03
C GLN A 38 -6.21 3.59 16.51
N ASN A 39 -6.18 2.43 17.18
CA ASN A 39 -5.78 2.30 18.58
C ASN A 39 -4.29 1.93 18.74
N GLU A 40 -3.52 2.03 17.66
CA GLU A 40 -2.08 1.78 17.63
C GLU A 40 -1.35 3.07 17.24
N GLY A 41 -0.06 3.16 17.57
CA GLY A 41 0.78 4.26 17.12
C GLY A 41 1.30 4.02 15.69
N PRO A 42 1.73 5.07 14.96
CA PRO A 42 2.35 4.92 13.64
C PRO A 42 3.67 4.11 13.67
N TRP A 43 4.25 3.86 14.85
CA TRP A 43 5.40 2.96 15.05
C TRP A 43 5.01 1.47 15.06
N ASP A 44 3.73 1.14 15.24
CA ASP A 44 3.18 -0.22 15.21
C ASP A 44 2.35 -0.49 13.94
N TYR A 45 2.77 0.13 12.82
CA TYR A 45 2.17 -0.13 11.52
C TYR A 45 2.19 -1.60 11.13
N PHE A 46 1.25 -2.02 10.28
CA PHE A 46 1.25 -3.35 9.67
C PHE A 46 1.75 -3.33 8.21
N PHE A 47 1.71 -2.18 7.56
CA PHE A 47 2.27 -1.97 6.22
C PHE A 47 2.89 -0.59 6.08
N LYS A 48 4.09 -0.51 5.52
CA LYS A 48 4.78 0.75 5.20
C LYS A 48 5.24 0.74 3.76
N VAL A 49 5.18 1.90 3.12
CA VAL A 49 5.63 2.13 1.75
C VAL A 49 6.54 3.35 1.73
N SER A 50 7.65 3.28 1.02
CA SER A 50 8.57 4.39 0.79
C SER A 50 9.03 4.38 -0.66
N LEU A 51 8.91 5.51 -1.36
CA LEU A 51 9.32 5.70 -2.76
C LEU A 51 10.71 6.33 -2.78
N ASP A 52 11.60 5.79 -3.61
CA ASP A 52 12.92 6.37 -3.84
C ASP A 52 12.79 7.61 -4.74
N GLU A 53 13.52 8.68 -4.39
CA GLU A 53 13.64 9.91 -5.19
C GLU A 53 12.30 10.50 -5.68
N PHE A 54 11.23 10.37 -4.89
CA PHE A 54 9.92 10.87 -5.31
C PHE A 54 9.95 12.37 -5.56
N LYS A 55 9.71 12.75 -6.82
CA LYS A 55 9.49 14.13 -7.24
C LYS A 55 8.10 14.27 -7.82
N SER A 56 7.32 15.20 -7.25
CA SER A 56 6.01 15.55 -7.80
C SER A 56 6.19 16.06 -9.23
N PRO A 57 5.53 15.45 -10.23
CA PRO A 57 5.66 15.89 -11.61
C PRO A 57 5.13 17.31 -11.80
N ASP A 58 5.74 18.04 -12.73
CA ASP A 58 5.28 19.39 -13.09
C ASP A 58 3.90 19.36 -13.76
N LYS A 59 3.30 20.54 -13.94
CA LYS A 59 1.95 20.68 -14.53
C LYS A 59 1.86 20.15 -15.97
N LYS A 60 2.93 20.25 -16.76
CA LYS A 60 2.98 19.77 -18.15
C LYS A 60 3.04 18.25 -18.19
N SER A 61 3.91 17.65 -17.37
CA SER A 61 4.01 16.19 -17.19
C SER A 61 2.69 15.61 -16.70
N LYS A 62 2.06 16.21 -15.67
CA LYS A 62 0.72 15.81 -15.20
C LYS A 62 -0.32 15.78 -16.30
N LYS A 63 -0.37 16.82 -17.14
CA LYS A 63 -1.29 16.86 -18.29
C LYS A 63 -1.00 15.75 -19.31
N LYS A 64 0.27 15.44 -19.58
CA LYS A 64 0.66 14.37 -20.51
C LYS A 64 0.15 13.01 -20.00
N HIS A 65 0.48 12.64 -18.77
CA HIS A 65 0.07 11.37 -18.17
C HIS A 65 -1.45 11.24 -18.03
N ILE A 66 -2.16 12.34 -17.73
CA ILE A 66 -3.63 12.33 -17.71
C ILE A 66 -4.21 12.04 -19.11
N LYS A 67 -3.61 12.60 -20.17
CA LYS A 67 -4.08 12.38 -21.55
C LYS A 67 -3.74 10.98 -22.06
N SER A 68 -2.55 10.47 -21.74
CA SER A 68 -2.11 9.12 -22.19
C SER A 68 -2.66 8.00 -21.31
N GLY A 69 -3.04 8.28 -20.06
CA GLY A 69 -3.38 7.26 -19.08
C GLY A 69 -2.17 6.50 -18.50
N GLU A 70 -0.95 6.88 -18.90
CA GLU A 70 0.29 6.25 -18.48
C GLU A 70 0.56 6.50 -17.01
N TRP A 71 0.71 5.43 -16.22
CA TRP A 71 1.01 5.55 -14.79
C TRP A 71 2.45 6.03 -14.59
N TYR A 72 2.69 6.79 -13.52
CA TYR A 72 4.05 7.06 -13.09
C TYR A 72 4.62 5.79 -12.45
N GLU A 73 5.89 5.48 -12.71
CA GLU A 73 6.57 4.34 -12.11
C GLU A 73 7.76 4.84 -11.28
N TYR A 74 7.88 4.31 -10.07
CA TYR A 74 8.93 4.62 -9.11
C TYR A 74 9.46 3.30 -8.52
N THR A 75 10.72 3.28 -8.13
CA THR A 75 11.24 2.24 -7.22
C THR A 75 11.01 2.64 -5.78
N GLY A 76 11.12 1.68 -4.87
CA GLY A 76 11.00 1.96 -3.45
C GLY A 76 11.09 0.70 -2.61
N LYS A 77 10.60 0.80 -1.39
CA LYS A 77 10.54 -0.29 -0.43
C LYS A 77 9.17 -0.42 0.20
N VAL A 78 8.84 -1.65 0.56
CA VAL A 78 7.74 -1.96 1.48
C VAL A 78 8.26 -2.63 2.73
N GLU A 79 7.59 -2.37 3.85
CA GLU A 79 7.81 -3.09 5.10
C GLU A 79 6.49 -3.70 5.60
N PHE A 80 6.52 -4.96 6.00
CA PHE A 80 5.36 -5.71 6.50
C PHE A 80 5.81 -6.81 7.48
N TYR A 81 4.88 -7.54 8.06
CA TYR A 81 5.17 -8.62 9.02
C TYR A 81 4.79 -9.98 8.47
N ILE A 82 5.61 -10.98 8.82
CA ILE A 82 5.34 -12.41 8.66
C ILE A 82 5.39 -13.09 10.03
N SER A 83 4.89 -14.32 10.11
CA SER A 83 5.02 -15.17 11.30
C SER A 83 5.33 -16.62 10.89
N ASP A 84 5.59 -17.50 11.85
CA ASP A 84 5.87 -18.91 11.54
C ASP A 84 4.67 -19.60 10.86
N ASP A 85 3.45 -19.22 11.24
CA ASP A 85 2.20 -19.68 10.59
C ASP A 85 2.03 -19.17 9.15
N TYR A 86 2.72 -18.09 8.79
CA TYR A 86 2.57 -17.36 7.53
C TYR A 86 3.90 -16.73 7.12
N SER A 87 4.82 -17.55 6.63
CA SER A 87 6.20 -17.14 6.32
C SER A 87 6.35 -16.36 5.01
N ASP A 88 5.29 -16.29 4.20
CA ASP A 88 5.26 -15.63 2.90
C ASP A 88 3.96 -14.82 2.71
N ILE A 89 4.12 -13.57 2.27
CA ILE A 89 3.00 -12.66 1.97
C ILE A 89 2.15 -13.17 0.79
N TYR A 90 2.76 -13.89 -0.15
CA TYR A 90 2.04 -14.51 -1.26
C TYR A 90 0.99 -15.51 -0.74
N GLU A 91 1.38 -16.37 0.20
CA GLU A 91 0.47 -17.35 0.80
C GLU A 91 -0.63 -16.68 1.63
N ILE A 92 -0.32 -15.59 2.34
CA ILE A 92 -1.33 -14.80 3.06
C ILE A 92 -2.38 -14.26 2.09
N PHE A 93 -1.96 -13.61 0.99
CA PHE A 93 -2.89 -13.02 0.02
C PHE A 93 -3.68 -14.10 -0.72
N LYS A 94 -3.03 -15.20 -1.10
CA LYS A 94 -3.67 -16.31 -1.81
C LYS A 94 -4.72 -17.02 -0.94
N LYS A 95 -4.44 -17.23 0.35
CA LYS A 95 -5.37 -17.86 1.29
C LYS A 95 -6.53 -16.94 1.64
N SER A 96 -6.25 -15.66 1.89
CA SER A 96 -7.27 -14.69 2.29
C SER A 96 -8.07 -14.11 1.12
N LYS A 97 -7.58 -14.28 -0.12
CA LYS A 97 -8.11 -13.68 -1.35
C LYS A 97 -8.18 -12.14 -1.32
N ARG A 98 -7.38 -11.51 -0.47
CA ARG A 98 -7.33 -10.04 -0.27
C ARG A 98 -5.96 -9.60 0.24
N ALA A 99 -5.76 -8.28 0.33
CA ALA A 99 -4.54 -7.71 0.91
C ALA A 99 -4.60 -7.76 2.45
N ALA A 100 -4.52 -8.96 3.01
CA ALA A 100 -4.47 -9.18 4.46
C ALA A 100 -3.03 -9.07 4.96
N PHE A 101 -2.83 -8.37 6.07
CA PHE A 101 -1.53 -8.20 6.71
C PHE A 101 -1.56 -8.68 8.14
N ILE A 102 -0.43 -9.19 8.61
CA ILE A 102 -0.23 -9.49 10.02
C ILE A 102 -0.07 -8.18 10.80
N THR A 103 -0.86 -8.01 11.84
CA THR A 103 -0.67 -6.96 12.84
C THR A 103 -0.06 -7.58 14.10
N LYS A 104 0.83 -6.86 14.78
CA LYS A 104 1.43 -7.34 16.05
C LYS A 104 0.35 -7.70 17.07
N LYS A 105 -0.67 -6.84 17.19
CA LYS A 105 -1.78 -7.02 18.12
C LYS A 105 -2.58 -8.31 17.85
N ALA A 106 -2.87 -8.63 16.59
CA ALA A 106 -3.60 -9.86 16.24
C ALA A 106 -2.81 -11.13 16.54
N MET A 107 -1.48 -11.04 16.55
CA MET A 107 -0.60 -12.18 16.84
C MET A 107 -0.33 -12.37 18.35
N GLY A 108 -0.65 -11.37 19.19
CA GLY A 108 -0.41 -11.45 20.63
C GLY A 108 1.07 -11.65 20.95
N GLU A 109 1.39 -12.72 21.69
CA GLU A 109 2.76 -13.09 22.05
C GLU A 109 3.49 -13.90 20.97
N ARG A 110 2.82 -14.28 19.88
CA ARG A 110 3.46 -15.07 18.82
C ARG A 110 4.56 -14.24 18.16
N PRO A 111 5.72 -14.86 17.86
CA PRO A 111 6.81 -14.16 17.21
C PRO A 111 6.37 -13.69 15.82
N VAL A 112 6.60 -12.40 15.55
CA VAL A 112 6.44 -11.81 14.22
C VAL A 112 7.76 -11.22 13.77
N LYS A 113 8.05 -11.36 12.49
CA LYS A 113 9.26 -10.83 11.87
C LYS A 113 8.89 -9.72 10.90
N ARG A 114 9.49 -8.55 11.08
CA ARG A 114 9.41 -7.46 10.09
C ARG A 114 10.28 -7.80 8.89
N ILE A 115 9.70 -7.67 7.71
CA ILE A 115 10.31 -7.90 6.41
C ILE A 115 10.38 -6.59 5.64
N VAL A 116 11.49 -6.38 4.94
CA VAL A 116 11.69 -5.27 4.01
C VAL A 116 11.93 -5.83 2.62
N ARG A 117 11.25 -5.27 1.62
CA ARG A 117 11.40 -5.66 0.21
C ARG A 117 11.49 -4.46 -0.69
N ASN A 118 12.26 -4.60 -1.77
CA ASN A 118 12.21 -3.64 -2.86
C ASN A 118 10.86 -3.78 -3.58
N ALA A 119 10.33 -2.67 -4.06
CA ALA A 119 9.03 -2.63 -4.71
C ALA A 119 9.06 -1.75 -5.96
N THR A 120 8.24 -2.12 -6.95
CA THR A 120 7.86 -1.24 -8.05
C THR A 120 6.55 -0.59 -7.70
N ILE A 121 6.52 0.75 -7.66
CA ILE A 121 5.38 1.53 -7.18
C ILE A 121 4.85 2.35 -8.35
N ARG A 122 3.64 2.02 -8.79
CA ARG A 122 2.95 2.75 -9.84
C ARG A 122 1.92 3.70 -9.25
N VAL A 123 1.99 4.96 -9.62
CA VAL A 123 1.05 6.00 -9.17
C VAL A 123 0.14 6.39 -10.34
N LYS A 124 -1.17 6.28 -10.15
CA LYS A 124 -2.17 6.64 -11.17
C LYS A 124 -2.05 8.13 -11.52
N PRO A 125 -2.21 8.54 -12.79
CA PRO A 125 -2.19 9.95 -13.19
C PRO A 125 -3.13 10.83 -12.36
N TYR A 126 -2.65 12.00 -11.94
CA TYR A 126 -3.37 12.89 -11.03
C TYR A 126 -3.17 14.37 -11.35
N LYS A 127 -4.19 15.20 -11.05
CA LYS A 127 -4.15 16.66 -11.24
C LYS A 127 -3.48 17.40 -10.08
N ARG A 128 -3.90 17.07 -8.85
CA ARG A 128 -3.47 17.78 -7.63
C ARG A 128 -2.53 16.91 -6.80
N LYS A 129 -3.07 15.85 -6.21
CA LYS A 129 -2.39 14.94 -5.29
C LYS A 129 -2.58 13.48 -5.77
N PRO A 130 -1.59 12.59 -5.56
CA PRO A 130 -1.76 11.16 -5.79
C PRO A 130 -2.95 10.60 -5.00
N GLN A 131 -3.65 9.62 -5.56
CA GLN A 131 -4.78 8.97 -4.89
C GLN A 131 -4.72 7.44 -4.98
N VAL A 132 -4.23 6.90 -6.09
CA VAL A 132 -4.20 5.45 -6.32
C VAL A 132 -2.78 4.99 -6.60
N TYR A 133 -2.37 3.96 -5.88
CA TYR A 133 -1.05 3.35 -5.94
C TYR A 133 -1.21 1.86 -6.19
N ASN A 134 -0.41 1.30 -7.09
CA ASN A 134 -0.21 -0.13 -7.23
C ASN A 134 1.23 -0.45 -6.86
N ILE A 135 1.43 -1.25 -5.83
CA ILE A 135 2.75 -1.51 -5.23
C ILE A 135 3.06 -2.99 -5.42
N PHE A 136 4.06 -3.32 -6.22
CA PHE A 136 4.43 -4.70 -6.56
C PHE A 136 5.73 -5.11 -5.89
N PHE A 137 5.73 -6.27 -5.26
CA PHE A 137 6.86 -6.87 -4.54
C PHE A 137 6.62 -8.38 -4.38
N ASP A 138 7.67 -9.19 -4.26
CA ASP A 138 7.56 -10.65 -3.99
C ASP A 138 6.45 -11.38 -4.78
N LYS A 139 6.32 -11.10 -6.09
CA LYS A 139 5.29 -11.65 -7.01
C LYS A 139 3.83 -11.33 -6.64
N VAL A 140 3.60 -10.49 -5.64
CA VAL A 140 2.29 -9.94 -5.30
C VAL A 140 2.22 -8.44 -5.60
N GLY A 141 1.04 -7.88 -5.42
CA GLY A 141 0.87 -6.44 -5.36
C GLY A 141 -0.21 -6.00 -4.39
N VAL A 142 -0.16 -4.73 -4.03
CA VAL A 142 -1.13 -4.07 -3.16
C VAL A 142 -1.61 -2.82 -3.88
N GLY A 143 -2.91 -2.77 -4.14
CA GLY A 143 -3.59 -1.59 -4.66
C GLY A 143 -4.10 -0.79 -3.49
N ILE A 144 -3.78 0.50 -3.44
CA ILE A 144 -4.26 1.44 -2.41
C ILE A 144 -4.98 2.58 -3.09
N ASN A 145 -6.19 2.89 -2.63
CA ASN A 145 -6.92 4.09 -3.00
C ASN A 145 -7.18 4.93 -1.75
N PHE A 146 -6.58 6.12 -1.67
CA PHE A 146 -6.77 7.06 -0.57
C PHE A 146 -8.16 7.71 -0.57
N GLY A 147 -8.92 7.61 -1.67
CA GLY A 147 -10.20 8.30 -1.80
C GLY A 147 -10.01 9.82 -1.68
N LYS A 148 -10.80 10.47 -0.81
CA LYS A 148 -10.60 11.90 -0.50
C LYS A 148 -9.58 12.17 0.61
N TRP A 149 -9.03 11.13 1.24
CA TRP A 149 -8.03 11.27 2.28
C TRP A 149 -6.80 11.99 1.73
N GLN A 150 -6.20 12.81 2.58
CA GLN A 150 -4.97 13.50 2.26
C GLN A 150 -4.08 13.41 3.49
N PHE A 151 -2.81 13.11 3.25
CA PHE A 151 -1.78 13.41 4.21
C PHE A 151 -1.77 14.92 4.47
N LEU A 152 -1.71 15.30 5.75
CA LEU A 152 -1.61 16.68 6.21
C LEU A 152 -0.27 17.28 5.77
#